data_AF-A0A3S1CVF6-F1
#
_entry.id   AF-A0A3S1CVF6-F1
#
_cell.length_a   1.000
_cell.length_b   1.000
_cell.length_c   1.000
_cell.angle_alpha   90.00
_cell.angle_beta   90.00
_cell.angle_gamma   90.00
#
_symmetry.space_group_name_H-M   'P 1'
#
loop_
_entity.id
_entity.type
_entity.pdbx_description
1 polymer ?
#
loop_
_entity_poly.entity_id
_entity_poly.type
_entity_poly.pdbx_seq_one_letter_code
_entity_poly.pdbx_strand_id
1 'polypeptide(L)'
;MPLRLLKGIRHFKNNQFKENEQVYTALSKGQAPDVLFFGCIDSRIDHRSITNSQLGELLVARNPGNIIPPYSATPSGEASSSEFALQHLEVSEIIVCGHSHCGAMKGLMTPGVEKILPNTAAWLSHAKEALDHVHQHHPDLNEDPSLKLKSLTQNNILLQIEHLKTHPAVAKRLAEGKLKIHGWYYEFEKGEIYIYNSKKNTFVSFEETVDELAQEKLKELVEEEALNYLNELTPQENSDYYKLLKQFEKISPVAALWPHIKMKVSKKAEEELGELYQTSKGTLSIEFTELLNKGPLIPVRTVSNKYQEIERLFTQALAYQPEIILSHNHKKLLAAVAQLKSHTLKQFAQGNKLYDFSQCMCLAKSTKELITKLEKNKATAADVDAYIDLSKTFKPSASTHLLKTILISIAALALALISGFLLGGVPGAGAGVIGTIAALGFWTQRSDPLAQISKTAERMRHEASEESYSLLRP
;
A
#
# COMPACT_ATOMS: atom_id res chain seq x y z
N MET A 1 11.85 21.60 -53.66
CA MET A 1 12.04 21.09 -52.29
C MET A 1 12.84 22.11 -51.46
N PRO A 2 12.47 22.42 -50.21
CA PRO A 2 13.16 23.43 -49.41
C PRO A 2 14.62 23.05 -49.14
N LEU A 3 15.57 23.95 -49.44
CA LEU A 3 17.01 23.71 -49.26
C LEU A 3 17.38 23.32 -47.82
N ARG A 4 16.67 23.88 -46.82
CA ARG A 4 16.83 23.53 -45.41
C ARG A 4 16.61 22.03 -45.15
N LEU A 5 15.60 21.43 -45.77
CA LEU A 5 15.29 19.99 -45.59
C LEU A 5 16.36 19.11 -46.26
N LEU A 6 16.85 19.50 -47.44
CA LEU A 6 17.94 18.78 -48.11
C LEU A 6 19.24 18.80 -47.27
N LYS A 7 19.57 19.94 -46.66
CA LYS A 7 20.68 20.05 -45.71
C LYS A 7 20.47 19.17 -44.48
N GLY A 8 19.25 19.15 -43.93
CA GLY A 8 18.86 18.29 -42.82
C GLY A 8 19.03 16.80 -43.14
N ILE A 9 18.56 16.35 -44.30
CA ILE A 9 18.74 14.96 -44.77
C ILE A 9 20.23 14.60 -44.90
N ARG A 10 21.05 15.52 -45.46
CA ARG A 10 22.50 15.30 -45.56
C ARG A 10 23.13 15.15 -44.18
N HIS A 11 22.75 15.99 -43.22
CA HIS A 11 23.23 15.91 -41.84
C HIS A 11 22.80 14.61 -41.18
N PHE A 12 21.53 14.21 -41.32
CA PHE A 12 21.00 12.95 -40.80
C PHE A 12 21.81 11.74 -41.31
N LYS A 13 22.00 11.63 -42.63
CA LYS A 13 22.73 10.51 -43.24
C LYS A 13 24.20 10.43 -42.81
N ASN A 14 24.84 11.57 -42.60
CA ASN A 14 26.27 11.63 -42.32
C ASN A 14 26.59 11.48 -40.83
N ASN A 15 25.63 11.76 -39.93
CA ASN A 15 25.83 11.74 -38.47
C ASN A 15 24.80 10.81 -37.80
N GLN A 16 23.59 11.30 -37.53
CA GLN A 16 22.56 10.62 -36.73
C GLN A 16 22.26 9.18 -37.17
N PHE A 17 22.20 8.90 -38.48
CA PHE A 17 21.98 7.55 -38.98
C PHE A 17 23.15 6.61 -38.64
N LYS A 18 24.39 7.07 -38.84
CA LYS A 18 25.60 6.27 -38.59
C LYS A 18 25.78 5.97 -37.10
N GLU A 19 25.47 6.93 -36.25
CA GLU A 19 25.50 6.75 -34.79
C GLU A 19 24.49 5.70 -34.31
N ASN A 20 23.40 5.49 -35.05
CA ASN A 20 22.30 4.60 -34.69
C ASN A 20 22.07 3.45 -35.70
N GLU A 21 23.08 3.11 -36.52
CA GLU A 21 22.91 2.18 -37.65
C GLU A 21 22.43 0.79 -37.18
N GLN A 22 22.92 0.34 -36.03
CA GLN A 22 22.48 -0.92 -35.40
C GLN A 22 21.01 -0.87 -34.99
N VAL A 23 20.54 0.26 -34.44
CA VAL A 23 19.14 0.48 -34.06
C VAL A 23 18.25 0.43 -35.30
N TYR A 24 18.59 1.14 -36.37
CA TYR A 24 17.84 1.09 -37.63
C TYR A 24 17.81 -0.32 -38.23
N THR A 25 18.93 -1.04 -38.17
CA THR A 25 19.00 -2.42 -38.66
C THR A 25 18.10 -3.35 -37.84
N ALA A 26 18.07 -3.19 -36.52
CA ALA A 26 17.16 -3.95 -35.66
C ALA A 26 15.69 -3.63 -35.98
N LEU A 27 15.33 -2.34 -36.03
CA LEU A 27 13.97 -1.86 -36.32
C LEU A 27 13.49 -2.21 -37.74
N SER A 28 14.39 -2.43 -38.69
CA SER A 28 14.03 -2.88 -40.05
C SER A 28 13.35 -4.26 -40.06
N LYS A 29 13.52 -5.05 -38.99
CA LYS A 29 12.90 -6.38 -38.84
C LYS A 29 11.49 -6.32 -38.23
N GLY A 30 11.12 -5.20 -37.62
CA GLY A 30 9.83 -5.02 -36.95
C GLY A 30 9.87 -3.94 -35.88
N GLN A 31 8.68 -3.47 -35.48
CA GLN A 31 8.48 -2.55 -34.36
C GLN A 31 7.70 -3.26 -33.25
N ALA A 32 7.97 -2.89 -31.99
CA ALA A 32 7.27 -3.40 -30.82
C ALA A 32 7.12 -2.28 -29.77
N PRO A 33 6.37 -1.20 -30.09
CA PRO A 33 6.09 -0.16 -29.12
C PRO A 33 5.18 -0.70 -28.01
N ASP A 34 5.29 -0.14 -26.82
CA ASP A 34 4.45 -0.45 -25.66
C ASP A 34 3.32 0.58 -25.45
N VAL A 35 3.48 1.78 -26.03
CA VAL A 35 2.56 2.91 -25.91
C VAL A 35 2.06 3.40 -27.27
N LEU A 36 0.75 3.63 -27.37
CA LEU A 36 0.14 4.48 -28.41
C LEU A 36 -0.11 5.89 -27.86
N PHE A 37 0.51 6.88 -28.49
CA PHE A 37 0.47 8.28 -28.07
C PHE A 37 -0.36 9.12 -29.05
N PHE A 38 -1.55 9.56 -28.63
CA PHE A 38 -2.36 10.53 -29.34
C PHE A 38 -1.95 11.95 -28.97
N GLY A 39 -1.52 12.73 -29.96
CA GLY A 39 -1.04 14.08 -29.77
C GLY A 39 -1.52 15.06 -30.84
N CYS A 40 -1.26 16.35 -30.63
CA CYS A 40 -1.66 17.37 -31.58
C CYS A 40 -0.68 17.43 -32.78
N ILE A 41 -1.15 17.83 -33.96
CA ILE A 41 -0.30 18.13 -35.13
C ILE A 41 0.58 19.37 -34.96
N ASP A 42 0.43 20.08 -33.83
CA ASP A 42 1.18 21.30 -33.51
C ASP A 42 2.70 21.10 -33.63
N SER A 43 3.33 21.87 -34.52
CA SER A 43 4.75 21.72 -34.85
C SER A 43 5.71 22.05 -33.69
N ARG A 44 5.21 22.61 -32.59
CA ARG A 44 6.02 22.89 -31.38
C ARG A 44 6.17 21.66 -30.49
N ILE A 45 5.37 20.62 -30.71
CA ILE A 45 5.33 19.44 -29.86
C ILE A 45 6.04 18.28 -30.56
N ASP A 46 7.11 17.78 -29.93
CA ASP A 46 7.74 16.50 -30.25
C ASP A 46 7.56 15.53 -29.08
N HIS A 47 6.62 14.59 -29.25
CA HIS A 47 6.21 13.64 -28.22
C HIS A 47 7.35 12.72 -27.77
N ARG A 48 8.33 12.42 -28.65
CA ARG A 48 9.47 11.58 -28.28
C ARG A 48 10.50 12.35 -27.45
N SER A 49 10.66 13.64 -27.72
CA SER A 49 11.59 14.47 -26.96
C SER A 49 11.14 14.66 -25.51
N ILE A 50 9.84 14.85 -25.28
CA ILE A 50 9.32 15.06 -23.92
C ILE A 50 9.39 13.80 -23.04
N THR A 51 9.42 12.61 -23.64
CA THR A 51 9.53 11.32 -22.92
C THR A 51 10.92 10.69 -23.04
N ASN A 52 11.86 11.33 -23.73
CA ASN A 52 13.16 10.77 -24.08
C ASN A 52 13.09 9.37 -24.77
N SER A 53 12.01 9.11 -25.51
CA SER A 53 11.80 7.80 -26.14
C SER A 53 12.67 7.60 -27.38
N GLN A 54 13.24 6.42 -27.47
CA GLN A 54 14.04 5.98 -28.61
C GLN A 54 13.15 5.61 -29.81
N LEU A 55 13.80 5.33 -30.94
CA LEU A 55 13.13 4.89 -32.15
C LEU A 55 12.46 3.52 -31.90
N GLY A 56 11.17 3.43 -32.25
CA GLY A 56 10.39 2.20 -32.13
C GLY A 56 9.70 1.98 -30.78
N GLU A 57 9.97 2.81 -29.77
CA GLU A 57 9.34 2.69 -28.44
C GLU A 57 7.93 3.32 -28.39
N LEU A 58 7.73 4.46 -29.06
CA LEU A 58 6.42 5.13 -29.14
C LEU A 58 5.79 5.02 -30.52
N LEU A 59 4.55 4.56 -30.56
CA LEU A 59 3.68 4.74 -31.72
C LEU A 59 2.90 6.04 -31.57
N VAL A 60 3.03 6.99 -32.49
CA VAL A 60 2.44 8.33 -32.34
C VAL A 60 1.41 8.60 -33.43
N ALA A 61 0.17 8.91 -33.03
CA ALA A 61 -0.90 9.38 -33.90
C ALA A 61 -1.14 10.88 -33.66
N ARG A 62 -1.19 11.68 -34.74
CA ARG A 62 -1.29 13.16 -34.63
C ARG A 62 -2.41 13.72 -35.49
N ASN A 63 -3.21 14.59 -34.91
CA ASN A 63 -4.26 15.35 -35.62
C ASN A 63 -4.50 16.72 -34.96
N PRO A 64 -5.29 17.63 -35.56
CA PRO A 64 -5.61 18.92 -34.94
C PRO A 64 -6.39 18.73 -33.64
N GLY A 65 -5.76 19.05 -32.50
CA GLY A 65 -6.41 19.04 -31.19
C GLY A 65 -6.45 17.68 -30.50
N ASN A 66 -5.64 16.70 -30.95
CA ASN A 66 -5.53 15.37 -30.35
C ASN A 66 -6.91 14.70 -30.14
N ILE A 67 -7.80 14.90 -31.10
CA ILE A 67 -9.21 14.49 -31.10
C ILE A 67 -9.31 13.05 -31.55
N ILE A 68 -10.15 12.27 -30.88
CA ILE A 68 -10.48 10.90 -31.25
C ILE A 68 -12.01 10.86 -31.37
N PRO A 69 -12.56 10.72 -32.59
CA PRO A 69 -14.00 10.61 -32.74
C PRO A 69 -14.57 9.41 -31.97
N PRO A 70 -15.81 9.48 -31.49
CA PRO A 70 -16.53 8.30 -31.02
C PRO A 70 -16.50 7.20 -32.08
N TYR A 71 -16.57 5.95 -31.64
CA TYR A 71 -16.59 4.82 -32.57
C TYR A 71 -17.76 4.93 -33.55
N SER A 72 -17.45 4.69 -34.82
CA SER A 72 -18.43 4.54 -35.88
C SER A 72 -17.96 3.44 -36.84
N ALA A 73 -18.88 2.92 -37.64
CA ALA A 73 -18.52 1.96 -38.69
C ALA A 73 -17.69 2.58 -39.83
N THR A 74 -17.59 3.92 -39.87
CA THR A 74 -16.77 4.64 -40.85
C THR A 74 -15.30 4.63 -40.40
N PRO A 75 -14.37 4.16 -41.25
CA PRO A 75 -12.95 4.18 -40.92
C PRO A 75 -12.44 5.60 -40.68
N SER A 76 -11.60 5.77 -39.66
CA SER A 76 -10.81 6.97 -39.42
C SER A 76 -9.36 6.61 -39.12
N GLY A 77 -8.47 7.59 -39.21
CA GLY A 77 -7.06 7.40 -38.84
C GLY A 77 -6.90 6.99 -37.38
N GLU A 78 -7.72 7.56 -36.50
CA GLU A 78 -7.71 7.29 -35.06
C GLU A 78 -8.24 5.90 -34.73
N ALA A 79 -9.35 5.49 -35.34
CA ALA A 79 -9.90 4.13 -35.18
C ALA A 79 -8.90 3.08 -35.67
N SER A 80 -8.33 3.30 -36.85
CA SER A 80 -7.34 2.39 -37.45
C SER A 80 -6.04 2.33 -36.63
N SER A 81 -5.59 3.47 -36.09
CA SER A 81 -4.40 3.53 -35.24
C SER A 81 -4.61 2.76 -33.94
N SER A 82 -5.75 2.95 -33.28
CA SER A 82 -6.12 2.20 -32.07
C SER A 82 -6.25 0.70 -32.34
N GLU A 83 -6.91 0.31 -33.44
CA GLU A 83 -7.05 -1.09 -33.83
C GLU A 83 -5.69 -1.73 -34.11
N PHE A 84 -4.84 -1.09 -34.90
CA PHE A 84 -3.53 -1.61 -35.25
C PHE A 84 -2.61 -1.71 -34.03
N ALA A 85 -2.52 -0.63 -33.23
CA ALA A 85 -1.69 -0.63 -32.04
C ALA A 85 -2.11 -1.72 -31.05
N LEU A 86 -3.42 -1.86 -30.83
CA LEU A 86 -3.90 -2.86 -29.90
C LEU A 86 -3.80 -4.25 -30.53
N GLN A 87 -4.54 -4.54 -31.59
CA GLN A 87 -4.68 -5.91 -32.09
C GLN A 87 -3.44 -6.49 -32.76
N HIS A 88 -2.57 -5.65 -33.36
CA HIS A 88 -1.38 -6.14 -34.06
C HIS A 88 -0.09 -5.96 -33.26
N LEU A 89 0.12 -4.78 -32.64
CA LEU A 89 1.35 -4.50 -31.89
C LEU A 89 1.25 -4.83 -30.40
N GLU A 90 0.05 -5.16 -29.91
CA GLU A 90 -0.19 -5.52 -28.52
C GLU A 90 0.19 -4.46 -27.49
N VAL A 91 0.09 -3.17 -27.85
CA VAL A 91 0.35 -2.07 -26.89
C VAL A 91 -0.56 -2.20 -25.65
N SER A 92 0.00 -1.89 -24.49
CA SER A 92 -0.67 -1.97 -23.18
C SER A 92 -1.05 -0.60 -22.61
N GLU A 93 -0.55 0.47 -23.23
CA GLU A 93 -0.70 1.84 -22.74
C GLU A 93 -1.17 2.77 -23.86
N ILE A 94 -2.15 3.62 -23.57
CA ILE A 94 -2.54 4.74 -24.45
C ILE A 94 -2.40 6.05 -23.69
N ILE A 95 -1.78 7.04 -24.32
CA ILE A 95 -1.72 8.42 -23.80
C ILE A 95 -2.51 9.34 -24.73
N VAL A 96 -3.44 10.12 -24.18
CA VAL A 96 -4.08 11.25 -24.86
C VAL A 96 -3.47 12.53 -24.31
N CYS A 97 -2.68 13.22 -25.13
CA CYS A 97 -1.94 14.40 -24.71
C CYS A 97 -2.47 15.66 -25.40
N GLY A 98 -3.06 16.55 -24.62
CA GLY A 98 -3.30 17.94 -25.00
C GLY A 98 -2.15 18.84 -24.59
N HIS A 99 -2.16 20.09 -25.05
CA HIS A 99 -1.07 21.02 -24.76
C HIS A 99 -1.54 22.48 -24.65
N SER A 100 -0.74 23.30 -23.96
CA SER A 100 -0.96 24.74 -23.84
C SER A 100 -1.05 25.41 -25.21
N HIS A 101 -1.78 26.52 -25.28
CA HIS A 101 -1.92 27.33 -26.49
C HIS A 101 -2.35 26.56 -27.77
N CYS A 102 -3.13 25.49 -27.63
CA CYS A 102 -3.57 24.67 -28.76
C CYS A 102 -4.40 25.46 -29.79
N GLY A 103 -3.94 25.50 -31.04
CA GLY A 103 -4.61 26.21 -32.12
C GLY A 103 -5.99 25.64 -32.47
N ALA A 104 -6.14 24.31 -32.40
CA ALA A 104 -7.41 23.62 -32.62
C ALA A 104 -8.46 24.00 -31.55
N MET A 105 -8.08 23.99 -30.27
CA MET A 105 -8.98 24.39 -29.19
C MET A 105 -9.35 25.88 -29.26
N LYS A 106 -8.41 26.75 -29.65
CA LYS A 106 -8.72 28.16 -29.96
C LYS A 106 -9.71 28.29 -31.13
N GLY A 107 -9.53 27.48 -32.18
CA GLY A 107 -10.44 27.43 -33.31
C GLY A 107 -11.85 27.03 -32.91
N LEU A 108 -11.99 26.02 -32.04
CA LEU A 108 -13.29 25.57 -31.51
C LEU A 108 -14.00 26.65 -30.69
N MET A 109 -13.25 27.48 -29.97
CA MET A 109 -13.79 28.63 -29.23
C MET A 109 -14.18 29.81 -30.14
N THR A 110 -13.73 29.83 -31.39
CA THR A 110 -13.91 30.96 -32.30
C THR A 110 -15.26 30.86 -33.02
N PRO A 111 -16.19 31.82 -32.83
CA PRO A 111 -17.45 31.83 -33.54
C PRO A 111 -17.24 31.96 -35.06
N GLY A 112 -17.97 31.16 -35.86
CA GLY A 112 -17.91 31.26 -37.31
C GLY A 112 -16.70 30.59 -37.97
N VAL A 113 -15.93 29.78 -37.24
CA VAL A 113 -14.75 29.07 -37.77
C VAL A 113 -15.10 28.20 -38.99
N GLU A 114 -16.32 27.66 -39.06
CA GLU A 114 -16.84 26.87 -40.18
C GLU A 114 -16.91 27.64 -41.50
N LYS A 115 -17.00 28.98 -41.45
CA LYS A 115 -16.99 29.83 -42.65
C LYS A 115 -15.60 29.98 -43.26
N ILE A 116 -14.56 29.75 -42.47
CA ILE A 116 -13.16 29.94 -42.86
C ILE A 116 -12.47 28.59 -43.08
N LEU A 117 -12.74 27.62 -42.20
CA LEU A 117 -12.12 26.30 -42.16
C LEU A 117 -13.20 25.21 -42.00
N PRO A 118 -14.07 24.97 -43.00
CA PRO A 118 -15.23 24.08 -42.85
C PRO A 118 -14.86 22.64 -42.44
N ASN A 119 -13.83 22.06 -43.05
CA ASN A 119 -13.37 20.71 -42.70
C ASN A 119 -12.79 20.65 -41.29
N THR A 120 -12.02 21.66 -40.89
CA THR A 120 -11.49 21.75 -39.52
C THR A 120 -12.61 21.95 -38.52
N ALA A 121 -13.60 22.80 -38.81
CA ALA A 121 -14.75 23.00 -37.93
C ALA A 121 -15.57 21.71 -37.75
N ALA A 122 -15.80 20.97 -38.84
CA ALA A 122 -16.44 19.65 -38.80
C ALA A 122 -15.63 18.66 -37.93
N TRP A 123 -14.30 18.64 -38.08
CA TRP A 123 -13.41 17.84 -37.23
C TRP A 123 -13.49 18.23 -35.75
N LEU A 124 -13.41 19.53 -35.45
CA LEU A 124 -13.47 20.05 -34.08
C LEU A 124 -14.83 19.85 -33.41
N SER A 125 -15.88 19.54 -34.17
CA SER A 125 -17.20 19.22 -33.60
C SER A 125 -17.17 18.01 -32.65
N HIS A 126 -16.23 17.09 -32.84
CA HIS A 126 -15.98 15.98 -31.91
C HIS A 126 -15.44 16.43 -30.54
N ALA A 127 -15.05 17.68 -30.37
CA ALA A 127 -14.65 18.25 -29.08
C ALA A 127 -15.67 19.28 -28.55
N LYS A 128 -16.80 19.46 -29.24
CA LYS A 128 -17.80 20.49 -28.90
C LYS A 128 -18.39 20.30 -27.51
N GLU A 129 -18.63 19.05 -27.10
CA GLU A 129 -19.12 18.71 -25.78
C GLU A 129 -18.19 19.19 -24.65
N ALA A 130 -16.87 19.14 -24.86
CA ALA A 130 -15.91 19.68 -23.88
C ALA A 130 -16.03 21.20 -23.74
N LEU A 131 -16.28 21.92 -24.84
CA LEU A 131 -16.53 23.36 -24.80
C LEU A 131 -17.85 23.70 -24.09
N ASP A 132 -18.90 22.94 -24.36
CA ASP A 132 -20.20 23.14 -23.73
C ASP A 132 -20.13 22.84 -22.22
N HIS A 133 -19.39 21.79 -21.82
CA HIS A 133 -19.12 21.49 -20.42
C HIS A 133 -18.43 22.65 -19.69
N VAL A 134 -17.38 23.23 -20.28
CA VAL A 134 -16.68 24.40 -19.71
C VAL A 134 -17.60 25.61 -19.61
N HIS A 135 -18.43 25.89 -20.62
CA HIS A 135 -19.39 26.99 -20.55
C HIS A 135 -20.44 26.83 -19.44
N GLN A 136 -20.89 25.59 -19.20
CA GLN A 136 -21.93 25.30 -18.21
C GLN A 136 -21.39 25.29 -16.77
N HIS A 137 -20.21 24.71 -16.55
CA HIS A 137 -19.69 24.47 -15.20
C HIS A 137 -18.64 25.49 -14.75
N HIS A 138 -18.06 26.25 -15.67
CA HIS A 138 -17.05 27.27 -15.39
C HIS A 138 -17.35 28.61 -16.10
N PRO A 139 -18.54 29.20 -15.87
CA PRO A 139 -18.93 30.45 -16.53
C PRO A 139 -18.03 31.64 -16.14
N ASP A 140 -17.39 31.57 -14.97
CA ASP A 140 -16.39 32.52 -14.46
C ASP A 140 -15.15 32.61 -15.37
N LEU A 141 -14.79 31.52 -16.06
CA LEU A 141 -13.64 31.51 -16.96
C LEU A 141 -13.88 32.32 -18.25
N ASN A 142 -15.10 32.78 -18.53
CA ASN A 142 -15.35 33.63 -19.71
C ASN A 142 -14.57 34.95 -19.68
N GLU A 143 -14.17 35.42 -18.50
CA GLU A 143 -13.39 36.63 -18.32
C GLU A 143 -11.87 36.43 -18.52
N ASP A 144 -11.40 35.16 -18.47
CA ASP A 144 -10.00 34.80 -18.71
C ASP A 144 -9.87 33.79 -19.87
N PRO A 145 -9.62 34.28 -21.10
CA PRO A 145 -9.46 33.41 -22.26
C PRO A 145 -8.34 32.37 -22.14
N SER A 146 -7.29 32.65 -21.36
CA SER A 146 -6.16 31.74 -21.18
C SER A 146 -6.55 30.58 -20.28
N LEU A 147 -7.17 30.86 -19.14
CA LEU A 147 -7.67 29.82 -18.24
C LEU A 147 -8.80 29.01 -18.88
N LYS A 148 -9.70 29.66 -19.62
CA LYS A 148 -10.73 28.98 -20.40
C LYS A 148 -10.15 28.01 -21.42
N LEU A 149 -9.09 28.42 -22.13
CA LEU A 149 -8.41 27.55 -23.09
C LEU A 149 -7.73 26.36 -22.41
N LYS A 150 -7.10 26.57 -21.25
CA LYS A 150 -6.50 25.49 -20.44
C LYS A 150 -7.57 24.49 -20.00
N SER A 151 -8.66 24.99 -19.42
CA SER A 151 -9.80 24.18 -18.99
C SER A 151 -10.44 23.41 -20.16
N LEU A 152 -10.67 24.05 -21.30
CA LEU A 152 -11.16 23.40 -22.52
C LEU A 152 -10.22 22.28 -22.97
N THR A 153 -8.91 22.53 -22.99
CA THR A 153 -7.94 21.53 -23.44
C THR A 153 -7.93 20.31 -22.51
N GLN A 154 -7.99 20.53 -21.20
CA GLN A 154 -8.10 19.47 -20.19
C GLN A 154 -9.41 18.67 -20.35
N ASN A 155 -10.55 19.35 -20.50
CA ASN A 155 -11.84 18.69 -20.73
C ASN A 155 -11.86 17.92 -22.06
N ASN A 156 -11.22 18.45 -23.11
CA ASN A 156 -11.07 17.76 -24.38
C ASN A 156 -10.31 16.44 -24.20
N ILE A 157 -9.20 16.43 -23.46
CA ILE A 157 -8.45 15.19 -23.17
C ILE A 157 -9.37 14.14 -22.53
N LEU A 158 -10.15 14.52 -21.51
CA LEU A 158 -11.06 13.60 -20.84
C LEU A 158 -12.16 13.09 -21.77
N LEU A 159 -12.76 13.97 -22.57
CA LEU A 159 -13.75 13.60 -23.58
C LEU A 159 -13.19 12.60 -24.59
N GLN A 160 -11.95 12.81 -25.06
CA GLN A 160 -11.30 11.92 -26.01
C GLN A 160 -10.99 10.55 -25.40
N ILE A 161 -10.71 10.48 -24.09
CA ILE A 161 -10.59 9.21 -23.37
C ILE A 161 -11.94 8.48 -23.34
N GLU A 162 -13.05 9.18 -23.10
CA GLU A 162 -14.39 8.57 -23.16
C GLU A 162 -14.73 8.10 -24.57
N HIS A 163 -14.38 8.87 -25.60
CA HIS A 163 -14.54 8.44 -26.99
C HIS A 163 -13.72 7.20 -27.29
N LEU A 164 -12.45 7.14 -26.88
CA LEU A 164 -11.59 5.96 -27.05
C LEU A 164 -12.24 4.70 -26.47
N LYS A 165 -12.86 4.79 -25.28
CA LYS A 165 -13.54 3.65 -24.63
C LYS A 165 -14.69 3.09 -25.45
N THR A 166 -15.26 3.85 -26.40
CA THR A 166 -16.31 3.35 -27.29
C THR A 166 -15.78 2.46 -28.43
N HIS A 167 -14.46 2.48 -28.70
CA HIS A 167 -13.86 1.67 -29.77
C HIS A 167 -13.76 0.20 -29.36
N PRO A 168 -14.20 -0.77 -30.20
CA PRO A 168 -14.28 -2.18 -29.81
C PRO A 168 -12.97 -2.79 -29.30
N ALA A 169 -11.84 -2.50 -29.95
CA ALA A 169 -10.52 -3.00 -29.55
C ALA A 169 -10.09 -2.46 -28.17
N VAL A 170 -10.38 -1.18 -27.90
CA VAL A 170 -10.09 -0.50 -26.64
C VAL A 170 -10.98 -1.07 -25.53
N ALA A 171 -12.30 -1.10 -25.75
CA ALA A 171 -13.27 -1.62 -24.79
C ALA A 171 -12.95 -3.05 -24.36
N LYS A 172 -12.61 -3.93 -25.32
CA LYS A 172 -12.20 -5.31 -25.06
C LYS A 172 -10.96 -5.37 -24.16
N ARG A 173 -9.90 -4.63 -24.49
CA ARG A 173 -8.65 -4.65 -23.71
C ARG A 173 -8.78 -4.06 -22.31
N LEU A 174 -9.60 -3.03 -22.15
CA LEU A 174 -9.94 -2.47 -20.84
C LEU A 174 -10.68 -3.51 -19.98
N ALA A 175 -11.67 -4.20 -20.55
CA ALA A 175 -12.42 -5.25 -19.85
C ALA A 175 -11.52 -6.44 -19.44
N GLU A 176 -10.48 -6.73 -20.22
CA GLU A 176 -9.47 -7.74 -19.90
C GLU A 176 -8.41 -7.26 -18.88
N GLY A 177 -8.41 -5.97 -18.49
CA GLY A 177 -7.38 -5.39 -17.62
C GLY A 177 -5.99 -5.30 -18.26
N LYS A 178 -5.90 -5.37 -19.60
CA LYS A 178 -4.64 -5.37 -20.37
C LYS A 178 -4.28 -4.02 -20.99
N LEU A 179 -5.09 -3.01 -20.75
CA LEU A 179 -4.89 -1.66 -21.28
C LEU A 179 -5.12 -0.64 -20.18
N LYS A 180 -4.24 0.36 -20.12
CA LYS A 180 -4.46 1.58 -19.34
C LYS A 180 -4.46 2.78 -20.28
N ILE A 181 -5.26 3.79 -19.94
CA ILE A 181 -5.38 5.02 -20.71
C ILE A 181 -5.07 6.19 -19.79
N HIS A 182 -4.20 7.08 -20.24
CA HIS A 182 -3.72 8.24 -19.49
C HIS A 182 -4.07 9.54 -20.19
N GLY A 183 -4.46 10.55 -19.43
CA GLY A 183 -4.69 11.90 -19.93
C GLY A 183 -3.56 12.82 -19.51
N TRP A 184 -2.86 13.42 -20.47
CA TRP A 184 -1.73 14.32 -20.22
C TRP A 184 -2.04 15.73 -20.75
N TYR A 185 -1.66 16.75 -19.99
CA TYR A 185 -1.68 18.14 -20.42
C TYR A 185 -0.25 18.70 -20.35
N TYR A 186 0.32 19.03 -21.51
CA TYR A 186 1.68 19.55 -21.62
C TYR A 186 1.70 21.09 -21.75
N GLU A 187 2.26 21.76 -20.75
CA GLU A 187 2.47 23.22 -20.73
C GLU A 187 3.86 23.54 -21.30
N PHE A 188 3.96 23.55 -22.64
CA PHE A 188 5.24 23.49 -23.35
C PHE A 188 6.15 24.70 -23.10
N GLU A 189 5.60 25.87 -22.79
CA GLU A 189 6.38 27.07 -22.46
C GLU A 189 7.10 26.98 -21.11
N LYS A 190 6.65 26.08 -20.22
CA LYS A 190 7.30 25.78 -18.93
C LYS A 190 8.04 24.45 -18.93
N GLY A 191 7.75 23.56 -19.88
CA GLY A 191 8.25 22.19 -19.87
C GLY A 191 7.51 21.27 -18.90
N GLU A 192 6.37 21.70 -18.37
CA GLU A 192 5.62 20.98 -17.33
C GLU A 192 4.60 20.02 -17.93
N ILE A 193 4.53 18.80 -17.39
CA ILE A 193 3.50 17.83 -17.74
C ILE A 193 2.58 17.66 -16.54
N TYR A 194 1.28 17.76 -16.80
CA TYR A 194 0.25 17.45 -15.82
C TYR A 194 -0.47 16.16 -16.23
N ILE A 195 -0.65 15.25 -15.29
CA ILE A 195 -1.24 13.93 -15.52
C ILE A 195 -2.60 13.87 -14.83
N TYR A 196 -3.61 13.37 -15.52
CA TYR A 196 -4.94 13.23 -14.97
C TYR A 196 -4.98 12.13 -13.89
N ASN A 197 -5.34 12.53 -12.67
CA ASN A 197 -5.53 11.63 -11.55
C ASN A 197 -7.02 11.36 -11.35
N SER A 198 -7.45 10.13 -11.62
CA SER A 198 -8.86 9.72 -11.52
C SER A 198 -9.38 9.69 -10.08
N LYS A 199 -8.52 9.46 -9.07
CA LYS A 199 -8.92 9.48 -7.65
C LYS A 199 -9.22 10.91 -7.18
N LYS A 200 -8.45 11.89 -7.67
CA LYS A 200 -8.60 13.31 -7.34
C LYS A 200 -9.51 14.07 -8.32
N ASN A 201 -9.89 13.44 -9.42
CA ASN A 201 -10.69 14.03 -10.51
C ASN A 201 -10.09 15.36 -11.02
N THR A 202 -8.75 15.42 -11.15
CA THR A 202 -8.04 16.62 -11.59
C THR A 202 -6.69 16.26 -12.23
N PHE A 203 -6.13 17.21 -12.97
CA PHE A 203 -4.76 17.12 -13.46
C PHE A 203 -3.78 17.57 -12.36
N VAL A 204 -2.87 16.68 -11.97
CA VAL A 204 -1.81 16.95 -10.99
C VAL A 204 -0.47 17.08 -11.69
N SER A 205 0.53 17.69 -11.05
CA SER A 205 1.86 17.82 -11.67
C SER A 205 2.53 16.46 -11.85
N PHE A 206 3.54 16.40 -12.72
CA PHE A 206 4.43 15.25 -12.84
C PHE A 206 5.05 14.88 -11.49
N GLU A 207 5.59 15.85 -10.75
CA GLU A 207 6.21 15.63 -9.43
C GLU A 207 5.23 15.00 -8.43
N GLU A 208 3.98 15.48 -8.37
CA GLU A 208 2.96 14.92 -7.49
C GLU A 208 2.59 13.48 -7.91
N THR A 209 2.58 13.20 -9.21
CA THR A 209 2.35 11.84 -9.73
C THR A 209 3.50 10.90 -9.36
N VAL A 210 4.74 11.36 -9.49
CA VAL A 210 5.94 10.60 -9.13
C VAL A 210 5.95 10.29 -7.64
N ASP A 211 5.61 11.26 -6.79
CA ASP A 211 5.54 11.07 -5.34
C ASP A 211 4.47 10.05 -4.92
N GLU A 212 3.29 10.10 -5.52
CA GLU A 212 2.24 9.10 -5.25
C GLU A 212 2.68 7.70 -5.69
N LEU A 213 3.24 7.57 -6.90
CA LEU A 213 3.73 6.31 -7.42
C LEU A 213 4.85 5.74 -6.54
N ALA A 214 5.80 6.60 -6.14
CA ALA A 214 6.91 6.21 -5.28
C ALA A 214 6.43 5.72 -3.91
N GLN A 215 5.42 6.37 -3.32
CA GLN A 215 4.83 5.93 -2.04
C GLN A 215 4.13 4.58 -2.17
N GLU A 216 3.31 4.39 -3.22
CA GLU A 216 2.63 3.12 -3.49
C GLU A 216 3.66 2.00 -3.70
N LYS A 217 4.68 2.25 -4.54
CA LYS A 217 5.71 1.28 -4.85
C LYS A 217 6.61 0.95 -3.66
N LEU A 218 7.00 1.97 -2.88
CA LEU A 218 7.77 1.76 -1.66
C LEU A 218 6.97 0.89 -0.68
N LYS A 219 5.66 1.13 -0.52
CA LYS A 219 4.82 0.28 0.32
C LYS A 219 4.84 -1.18 -0.12
N GLU A 220 4.72 -1.46 -1.43
CA GLU A 220 4.81 -2.82 -1.98
C GLU A 220 6.16 -3.47 -1.67
N LEU A 221 7.27 -2.76 -1.93
CA LEU A 221 8.62 -3.27 -1.67
C LEU A 221 8.85 -3.58 -0.19
N VAL A 222 8.33 -2.73 0.70
CA VAL A 222 8.43 -2.97 2.14
C VAL A 222 7.56 -4.15 2.56
N GLU A 223 6.35 -4.29 2.04
CA GLU A 223 5.50 -5.45 2.34
C GLU A 223 6.16 -6.76 1.85
N GLU A 224 6.71 -6.78 0.64
CA GLU A 224 7.46 -7.92 0.09
C GLU A 224 8.67 -8.28 0.97
N GLU A 225 9.55 -7.32 1.25
CA GLU A 225 10.76 -7.57 2.04
C GLU A 225 10.45 -7.92 3.49
N ALA A 226 9.39 -7.35 4.08
CA ALA A 226 8.93 -7.73 5.41
C ALA A 226 8.46 -9.19 5.44
N LEU A 227 7.69 -9.63 4.43
CA LEU A 227 7.26 -11.03 4.33
C LEU A 227 8.43 -11.98 4.12
N ASN A 228 9.38 -11.63 3.23
CA ASN A 228 10.60 -12.41 3.01
C ASN A 228 11.40 -12.57 4.32
N TYR A 229 11.62 -11.46 5.02
CA TYR A 229 12.32 -11.47 6.31
C TYR A 229 11.60 -12.33 7.36
N LEU A 230 10.27 -12.25 7.47
CA LEU A 230 9.51 -13.08 8.40
C LEU A 230 9.46 -14.56 8.02
N ASN A 231 9.46 -14.88 6.73
CA ASN A 231 9.52 -16.26 6.25
C ASN A 231 10.88 -16.92 6.60
N GLU A 232 11.99 -16.19 6.46
CA GLU A 232 13.32 -16.65 6.89
C GLU A 232 13.37 -16.98 8.38
N LEU A 233 12.52 -16.35 9.19
CA LEU A 233 12.44 -16.55 10.63
C LEU A 233 11.47 -17.65 11.04
N THR A 234 10.67 -18.17 10.12
CA THR A 234 9.71 -19.24 10.42
C THR A 234 10.47 -20.59 10.46
N PRO A 235 10.52 -21.31 11.60
CA PRO A 235 11.26 -22.56 11.73
C PRO A 235 10.67 -23.64 10.83
N GLN A 236 11.52 -24.42 10.17
CA GLN A 236 11.11 -25.55 9.34
C GLN A 236 10.88 -26.83 10.16
N GLU A 237 11.46 -26.92 11.37
CA GLU A 237 11.38 -28.08 12.25
C GLU A 237 11.12 -27.69 13.72
N ASN A 238 10.51 -28.61 14.49
CA ASN A 238 10.13 -28.41 15.90
C ASN A 238 11.33 -28.29 16.87
N SER A 239 12.57 -28.54 16.47
CA SER A 239 13.76 -28.40 17.33
C SER A 239 14.34 -26.98 17.36
N ASP A 240 13.92 -26.10 16.44
CA ASP A 240 14.52 -24.78 16.24
C ASP A 240 13.82 -23.64 16.99
N TYR A 241 12.86 -23.94 17.87
CA TYR A 241 12.11 -22.94 18.64
C TYR A 241 13.00 -22.04 19.53
N TYR A 242 14.17 -22.50 19.97
CA TYR A 242 15.12 -21.66 20.71
C TYR A 242 15.73 -20.55 19.82
N LYS A 243 15.94 -20.81 18.53
CA LYS A 243 16.38 -19.79 17.56
C LYS A 243 15.26 -18.78 17.32
N LEU A 244 14.01 -19.26 17.19
CA LEU A 244 12.82 -18.42 17.09
C LEU A 244 12.71 -17.45 18.29
N LEU A 245 12.89 -17.95 19.52
CA LEU A 245 12.87 -17.14 20.75
C LEU A 245 13.88 -15.99 20.72
N LYS A 246 15.13 -16.25 20.33
CA LYS A 246 16.19 -15.22 20.22
C LYS A 246 15.95 -14.22 19.09
N GLN A 247 15.25 -14.62 18.04
CA GLN A 247 14.97 -13.76 16.89
C GLN A 247 13.73 -12.90 17.14
N PHE A 248 12.69 -13.44 17.77
CA PHE A 248 11.46 -12.70 18.12
C PHE A 248 11.74 -11.55 19.09
N GLU A 249 12.68 -11.73 20.03
CA GLU A 249 13.16 -10.65 20.93
C GLU A 249 13.72 -9.44 20.16
N LYS A 250 14.25 -9.65 18.94
CA LYS A 250 14.80 -8.57 18.12
C LYS A 250 13.75 -7.78 17.33
N ILE A 251 12.54 -8.32 17.17
CA ILE A 251 11.54 -7.84 16.20
C ILE A 251 10.29 -7.27 16.91
N SER A 252 10.13 -7.52 18.21
CA SER A 252 9.10 -6.90 19.03
C SER A 252 9.63 -5.60 19.68
N PRO A 253 8.94 -4.44 19.58
CA PRO A 253 7.64 -4.19 18.99
C PRO A 253 7.71 -3.63 17.56
N VAL A 254 6.65 -3.89 16.78
CA VAL A 254 6.18 -3.43 15.44
C VAL A 254 6.90 -2.26 14.71
N ALA A 255 7.64 -1.38 15.38
CA ALA A 255 8.58 -0.45 14.77
C ALA A 255 9.95 -1.08 14.37
N ALA A 256 10.21 -2.35 14.73
CA ALA A 256 11.54 -2.96 14.63
C ALA A 256 11.85 -3.70 13.31
N LEU A 257 10.92 -3.83 12.36
CA LEU A 257 11.23 -4.47 11.06
C LEU A 257 12.05 -3.57 10.14
N TRP A 258 11.76 -2.26 10.14
CA TRP A 258 12.38 -1.31 9.23
C TRP A 258 13.91 -1.32 9.28
N PRO A 259 14.59 -1.30 10.46
CA PRO A 259 16.04 -1.39 10.53
C PRO A 259 16.63 -2.65 9.86
N HIS A 260 15.86 -3.73 9.76
CA HIS A 260 16.32 -5.01 9.18
C HIS A 260 16.11 -5.09 7.67
N ILE A 261 15.07 -4.44 7.14
CA ILE A 261 14.72 -4.47 5.72
C ILE A 261 15.12 -3.21 4.95
N LYS A 262 15.38 -2.09 5.65
CA LYS A 262 15.66 -0.78 5.05
C LYS A 262 16.72 -0.85 3.95
N MET A 263 17.85 -1.49 4.22
CA MET A 263 18.94 -1.57 3.23
C MET A 263 18.49 -2.28 1.93
N LYS A 264 17.75 -3.39 2.03
CA LYS A 264 17.25 -4.14 0.87
C LYS A 264 16.18 -3.33 0.13
N VAL A 265 15.25 -2.74 0.87
CA VAL A 265 14.18 -1.90 0.30
C VAL A 265 14.76 -0.67 -0.38
N SER A 266 15.66 0.07 0.28
CA SER A 266 16.29 1.27 -0.29
C SER A 266 17.03 0.92 -1.59
N LYS A 267 17.77 -0.18 -1.62
CA LYS A 267 18.43 -0.63 -2.85
C LYS A 267 17.44 -0.90 -3.98
N LYS A 268 16.38 -1.69 -3.72
CA LYS A 268 15.34 -1.97 -4.73
C LYS A 268 14.62 -0.69 -5.18
N ALA A 269 14.31 0.20 -4.25
CA ALA A 269 13.66 1.48 -4.55
C ALA A 269 14.56 2.40 -5.38
N GLU A 270 15.87 2.45 -5.11
CA GLU A 270 16.84 3.18 -5.93
C GLU A 270 16.94 2.59 -7.34
N GLU A 271 16.93 1.26 -7.48
CA GLU A 271 16.96 0.58 -8.78
C GLU A 271 15.69 0.84 -9.61
N GLU A 272 14.51 0.90 -8.99
CA GLU A 272 13.23 1.06 -9.70
C GLU A 272 12.77 2.51 -9.86
N LEU A 273 13.10 3.40 -8.92
CA LEU A 273 12.61 4.78 -8.87
C LEU A 273 13.72 5.83 -8.96
N GLY A 274 14.99 5.42 -8.86
CA GLY A 274 16.11 6.36 -8.72
C GLY A 274 16.19 7.37 -9.86
N GLU A 275 15.95 6.95 -11.10
CA GLU A 275 15.95 7.83 -12.28
C GLU A 275 14.90 8.94 -12.22
N LEU A 276 13.73 8.67 -11.62
CA LEU A 276 12.67 9.68 -11.44
C LEU A 276 13.06 10.79 -10.46
N TYR A 277 14.02 10.52 -9.59
CA TYR A 277 14.49 11.46 -8.56
C TYR A 277 15.93 11.93 -8.78
N GLN A 278 16.49 11.73 -9.98
CA GLN A 278 17.82 12.24 -10.31
C GLN A 278 17.79 13.75 -10.50
N THR A 279 18.67 14.46 -9.79
CA THR A 279 18.97 15.86 -10.06
C THR A 279 19.74 16.00 -11.37
N SER A 280 19.82 17.24 -11.89
CA SER A 280 20.65 17.57 -13.07
C SER A 280 22.14 17.22 -12.93
N LYS A 281 22.61 16.90 -11.72
CA LYS A 281 23.98 16.46 -11.43
C LYS A 281 24.13 14.94 -11.31
N GLY A 282 23.06 14.18 -11.55
CA GLY A 282 23.04 12.71 -11.46
C GLY A 282 23.02 12.17 -10.02
N THR A 283 22.79 13.02 -9.02
CA THR A 283 22.59 12.59 -7.62
C THR A 283 21.10 12.48 -7.31
N LEU A 284 20.71 11.56 -6.42
CA LEU A 284 19.34 11.46 -5.92
C LEU A 284 18.91 12.76 -5.22
N SER A 285 17.63 13.11 -5.35
CA SER A 285 17.04 14.26 -4.68
C SER A 285 17.04 14.09 -3.15
N ILE A 286 17.01 15.22 -2.45
CA ILE A 286 16.93 15.22 -0.98
C ILE A 286 15.59 14.63 -0.55
N GLU A 287 14.54 14.94 -1.30
CA GLU A 287 13.17 14.49 -1.11
C GLU A 287 13.07 12.96 -1.14
N PHE A 288 13.70 12.31 -2.13
CA PHE A 288 13.72 10.85 -2.22
C PHE A 288 14.55 10.22 -1.11
N THR A 289 15.69 10.83 -0.77
CA THR A 289 16.52 10.39 0.35
C THR A 289 15.76 10.49 1.68
N GLU A 290 14.98 11.55 1.88
CA GLU A 290 14.11 11.70 3.04
C GLU A 290 12.97 10.68 3.06
N LEU A 291 12.35 10.40 1.91
CA LEU A 291 11.31 9.37 1.76
C LEU A 291 11.85 7.99 2.18
N LEU A 292 13.02 7.61 1.68
CA LEU A 292 13.71 6.37 2.06
C LEU A 292 14.17 6.37 3.53
N ASN A 293 14.47 7.52 4.11
CA ASN A 293 14.88 7.59 5.51
C ASN A 293 13.70 7.46 6.47
N LYS A 294 12.59 8.14 6.18
CA LYS A 294 11.36 8.08 6.98
C LYS A 294 10.73 6.68 6.90
N GLY A 295 10.77 6.05 5.72
CA GLY A 295 10.09 4.78 5.45
C GLY A 295 8.56 4.95 5.46
N PRO A 296 7.81 4.08 4.77
CA PRO A 296 6.35 4.17 4.74
C PRO A 296 5.76 3.76 6.09
N LEU A 297 4.72 4.48 6.55
CA LEU A 297 3.89 4.05 7.68
C LEU A 297 3.02 2.88 7.23
N ILE A 298 3.46 1.65 7.48
CA ILE A 298 2.69 0.46 7.09
C ILE A 298 1.76 0.06 8.23
N PRO A 299 0.43 -0.02 7.98
CA PRO A 299 -0.48 -0.63 8.92
C PRO A 299 -0.08 -2.09 9.11
N VAL A 300 0.22 -2.46 10.36
CA VAL A 300 0.65 -3.80 10.81
C VAL A 300 -0.25 -4.93 10.29
N ARG A 301 -1.49 -4.64 9.88
CA ARG A 301 -2.49 -5.61 9.42
C ARG A 301 -2.08 -6.46 8.22
N THR A 302 -1.32 -5.97 7.25
CA THR A 302 -0.92 -6.79 6.07
C THR A 302 0.13 -7.84 6.46
N VAL A 303 1.04 -7.47 7.36
CA VAL A 303 2.09 -8.33 7.92
C VAL A 303 1.56 -9.15 9.12
N SER A 304 0.40 -8.76 9.65
CA SER A 304 -0.21 -9.28 10.89
C SER A 304 -0.48 -10.78 10.83
N ASN A 305 -0.90 -11.35 9.70
CA ASN A 305 -1.25 -12.78 9.68
C ASN A 305 -0.01 -13.66 9.87
N LYS A 306 1.10 -13.35 9.19
CA LYS A 306 2.36 -14.09 9.35
C LYS A 306 3.01 -13.80 10.69
N TYR A 307 2.96 -12.55 11.14
CA TYR A 307 3.44 -12.17 12.47
C TYR A 307 2.65 -12.88 13.60
N GLN A 308 1.32 -12.92 13.50
CA GLN A 308 0.44 -13.66 14.42
C GLN A 308 0.70 -15.17 14.37
N GLU A 309 1.00 -15.72 13.19
CA GLU A 309 1.41 -17.11 13.06
C GLU A 309 2.71 -17.38 13.83
N ILE A 310 3.72 -16.52 13.67
CA ILE A 310 4.99 -16.60 14.41
C ILE A 310 4.76 -16.44 15.91
N GLU A 311 3.94 -15.48 16.34
CA GLU A 311 3.55 -15.28 17.74
C GLU A 311 2.81 -16.50 18.33
N ARG A 312 1.95 -17.14 17.53
CA ARG A 312 1.28 -18.39 17.90
C ARG A 312 2.27 -19.55 18.05
N LEU A 313 3.19 -19.72 17.10
CA LEU A 313 4.25 -20.74 17.15
C LEU A 313 5.16 -20.52 18.37
N PHE A 314 5.51 -19.26 18.65
CA PHE A 314 6.24 -18.87 19.85
C PHE A 314 5.50 -19.24 21.13
N THR A 315 4.20 -18.95 21.20
CA THR A 315 3.36 -19.27 22.36
C THR A 315 3.26 -20.79 22.56
N GLN A 316 3.17 -21.56 21.47
CA GLN A 316 3.20 -23.02 21.53
C GLN A 316 4.55 -23.56 22.00
N ALA A 317 5.66 -23.00 21.53
CA ALA A 317 6.99 -23.38 21.98
C ALA A 317 7.20 -23.22 23.49
N LEU A 318 6.75 -22.08 24.03
CA LEU A 318 6.81 -21.81 25.47
C LEU A 318 5.97 -22.80 26.28
N ALA A 319 4.87 -23.30 25.72
CA ALA A 319 4.02 -24.29 26.38
C ALA A 319 4.61 -25.72 26.37
N TYR A 320 5.41 -26.07 25.34
CA TYR A 320 5.93 -27.44 25.17
C TYR A 320 7.28 -27.73 25.85
N GLN A 321 8.07 -26.71 26.26
CA GLN A 321 9.37 -26.93 26.92
C GLN A 321 9.59 -26.08 28.18
N PRO A 322 9.06 -26.49 29.35
CA PRO A 322 9.27 -25.82 30.63
C PRO A 322 10.74 -25.86 31.11
N GLU A 323 11.51 -26.88 30.71
CA GLU A 323 12.90 -27.10 31.18
C GLU A 323 13.90 -26.05 30.64
N ILE A 324 13.65 -25.49 29.45
CA ILE A 324 14.46 -24.39 28.88
C ILE A 324 14.27 -23.09 29.69
N ILE A 325 13.07 -22.88 30.27
CA ILE A 325 12.74 -21.69 31.06
C ILE A 325 13.45 -21.72 32.42
N LEU A 326 13.65 -22.90 32.98
CA LEU A 326 14.23 -23.09 34.32
C LEU A 326 15.76 -22.85 34.38
N SER A 327 16.49 -23.00 33.27
CA SER A 327 17.97 -22.97 33.29
C SER A 327 18.61 -21.59 33.11
N HIS A 328 17.86 -20.53 32.73
CA HIS A 328 18.51 -19.23 32.46
C HIS A 328 17.76 -17.93 32.81
N ASN A 329 16.57 -17.95 33.41
CA ASN A 329 15.71 -16.76 33.35
C ASN A 329 15.08 -16.26 34.66
N HIS A 330 15.66 -16.52 35.83
CA HIS A 330 15.07 -15.98 37.06
C HIS A 330 15.06 -14.44 37.12
N LYS A 331 16.14 -13.74 36.69
CA LYS A 331 16.21 -12.26 36.72
C LYS A 331 15.63 -11.57 35.47
N LYS A 332 15.69 -12.23 34.30
CA LYS A 332 15.26 -11.63 33.02
C LYS A 332 13.76 -11.80 32.75
N LEU A 333 13.15 -12.89 33.24
CA LEU A 333 11.69 -13.04 33.20
C LEU A 333 11.01 -12.01 34.12
N LEU A 334 11.59 -11.75 35.31
CA LEU A 334 11.16 -10.67 36.19
C LEU A 334 11.27 -9.27 35.53
N ALA A 335 12.33 -9.03 34.75
CA ALA A 335 12.49 -7.77 34.00
C ALA A 335 11.48 -7.63 32.84
N ALA A 336 11.19 -8.72 32.11
CA ALA A 336 10.18 -8.74 31.05
C ALA A 336 8.77 -8.53 31.59
N VAL A 337 8.43 -9.15 32.73
CA VAL A 337 7.18 -8.93 33.46
C VAL A 337 7.09 -7.49 33.99
N ALA A 338 8.21 -6.89 34.43
CA ALA A 338 8.28 -5.48 34.83
C ALA A 338 8.16 -4.49 33.65
N GLN A 339 8.61 -4.85 32.44
CA GLN A 339 8.42 -4.06 31.23
C GLN A 339 6.97 -4.13 30.71
N LEU A 340 6.36 -5.31 30.72
CA LEU A 340 4.93 -5.50 30.47
C LEU A 340 4.09 -4.67 31.44
N LYS A 341 4.47 -4.63 32.73
CA LYS A 341 3.86 -3.75 33.74
C LYS A 341 3.90 -2.27 33.36
N SER A 342 5.01 -1.76 32.84
CA SER A 342 5.18 -0.36 32.41
C SER A 342 4.30 -0.02 31.20
N HIS A 343 4.20 -0.93 30.24
CA HIS A 343 3.46 -0.71 29.00
C HIS A 343 1.95 -0.79 29.22
N THR A 344 1.50 -1.79 29.97
CA THR A 344 0.09 -1.96 30.34
C THR A 344 -0.37 -0.79 31.20
N LEU A 345 0.40 -0.34 32.20
CA LEU A 345 0.07 0.85 33.01
C LEU A 345 0.03 2.15 32.20
N LYS A 346 0.89 2.32 31.19
CA LYS A 346 0.85 3.51 30.30
C LYS A 346 -0.37 3.51 29.39
N GLN A 347 -0.79 2.35 28.88
CA GLN A 347 -2.04 2.24 28.11
C GLN A 347 -3.28 2.41 29.01
N PHE A 348 -3.22 1.99 30.27
CA PHE A 348 -4.28 2.23 31.27
C PHE A 348 -4.41 3.70 31.69
N ALA A 349 -3.31 4.46 31.72
CA ALA A 349 -3.33 5.90 32.02
C ALA A 349 -3.93 6.75 30.88
N GLN A 350 -3.97 6.21 29.65
CA GLN A 350 -4.59 6.82 28.49
C GLN A 350 -6.07 6.40 28.36
N GLY A 351 -6.87 6.79 29.35
CA GLY A 351 -8.21 7.35 29.09
C GLY A 351 -9.38 6.45 28.63
N ASN A 352 -9.46 5.16 28.99
CA ASN A 352 -10.70 4.39 28.77
C ASN A 352 -11.49 4.16 30.08
N LYS A 353 -12.65 4.83 30.19
CA LYS A 353 -13.62 4.85 31.31
C LYS A 353 -14.41 3.54 31.53
N LEU A 354 -13.81 2.36 31.35
CA LEU A 354 -14.53 1.07 31.41
C LEU A 354 -14.12 0.16 32.58
N TYR A 355 -13.43 0.69 33.58
CA TYR A 355 -12.84 -0.13 34.64
C TYR A 355 -13.28 0.33 36.03
N ASP A 356 -13.64 -0.60 36.91
CA ASP A 356 -13.69 -0.34 38.35
C ASP A 356 -12.25 -0.17 38.84
N PHE A 357 -11.77 1.08 38.77
CA PHE A 357 -10.41 1.51 39.05
C PHE A 357 -9.92 1.00 40.42
N SER A 358 -10.82 0.83 41.38
CA SER A 358 -10.53 0.32 42.73
C SER A 358 -10.06 -1.14 42.72
N GLN A 359 -10.73 -2.01 41.96
CA GLN A 359 -10.40 -3.43 41.91
C GLN A 359 -9.08 -3.70 41.18
N CYS A 360 -8.83 -2.97 40.08
CA CYS A 360 -7.58 -3.06 39.33
C CYS A 360 -6.38 -2.57 40.16
N MET A 361 -6.55 -1.49 40.93
CA MET A 361 -5.51 -0.98 41.82
C MET A 361 -5.24 -1.92 43.00
N CYS A 362 -6.27 -2.54 43.55
CA CYS A 362 -6.14 -3.54 44.60
C CYS A 362 -5.33 -4.75 44.11
N LEU A 363 -5.69 -5.29 42.95
CA LEU A 363 -5.00 -6.43 42.35
C LEU A 363 -3.55 -6.10 42.00
N ALA A 364 -3.29 -4.95 41.38
CA ALA A 364 -1.92 -4.51 41.05
C ALA A 364 -1.04 -4.32 42.29
N LYS A 365 -1.61 -3.86 43.41
CA LYS A 365 -0.91 -3.74 44.69
C LYS A 365 -0.57 -5.12 45.26
N SER A 366 -1.52 -6.05 45.26
CA SER A 366 -1.29 -7.43 45.73
C SER A 366 -0.31 -8.19 44.84
N THR A 367 -0.34 -7.99 43.52
CA THR A 367 0.69 -8.56 42.60
C THR A 367 2.07 -8.02 42.94
N LYS A 368 2.19 -6.70 43.19
CA LYS A 368 3.46 -6.07 43.55
C LYS A 368 3.99 -6.60 44.88
N GLU A 369 3.15 -6.73 45.90
CA GLU A 369 3.54 -7.29 47.19
C GLU A 369 3.98 -8.74 47.08
N LEU A 370 3.25 -9.57 46.32
CA LEU A 370 3.62 -10.97 46.12
C LEU A 370 4.97 -11.10 45.41
N ILE A 371 5.20 -10.32 44.34
CA ILE A 371 6.48 -10.28 43.62
C ILE A 371 7.60 -9.82 44.55
N THR A 372 7.40 -8.77 45.34
CA THR A 372 8.42 -8.30 46.30
C THR A 372 8.72 -9.33 47.38
N LYS A 373 7.73 -10.11 47.84
CA LYS A 373 7.96 -11.21 48.78
C LYS A 373 8.70 -12.37 48.12
N LEU A 374 8.39 -12.71 46.86
CA LEU A 374 9.09 -13.73 46.07
C LEU A 374 10.55 -13.34 45.82
N GLU A 375 10.81 -12.10 45.41
CA GLU A 375 12.17 -11.57 45.19
C GLU A 375 13.04 -11.59 46.46
N LYS A 376 12.41 -11.52 47.64
CA LYS A 376 13.10 -11.58 48.94
C LYS A 376 13.13 -12.98 49.55
N ASN A 377 12.67 -14.02 48.84
CA ASN A 377 12.48 -15.38 49.35
C ASN A 377 11.66 -15.46 50.65
N LYS A 378 10.64 -14.59 50.79
CA LYS A 378 9.76 -14.50 51.98
C LYS A 378 8.30 -14.79 51.65
N ALA A 379 7.98 -15.19 50.42
CA ALA A 379 6.63 -15.56 50.04
C ALA A 379 6.29 -16.95 50.59
N THR A 380 5.11 -17.07 51.22
CA THR A 380 4.58 -18.34 51.72
C THR A 380 3.49 -18.87 50.79
N ALA A 381 3.13 -20.15 50.91
CA ALA A 381 2.01 -20.72 50.15
C ALA A 381 0.70 -19.96 50.40
N ALA A 382 0.47 -19.53 51.66
CA ALA A 382 -0.68 -18.72 52.03
C ALA A 382 -0.73 -17.34 51.34
N ASP A 383 0.43 -16.73 51.06
CA ASP A 383 0.49 -15.47 50.30
C ASP A 383 0.04 -15.66 48.85
N VAL A 384 0.33 -16.81 48.25
CA VAL A 384 -0.07 -17.11 46.88
C VAL A 384 -1.54 -17.52 46.80
N ASP A 385 -2.03 -18.29 47.77
CA ASP A 385 -3.44 -18.67 47.84
C ASP A 385 -4.33 -17.44 48.03
N ALA A 386 -3.93 -16.49 48.88
CA ALA A 386 -4.62 -15.22 49.05
C ALA A 386 -4.65 -14.37 47.76
N TYR A 387 -3.55 -14.37 47.00
CA TYR A 387 -3.49 -13.70 45.70
C TYR A 387 -4.38 -14.37 44.64
N ILE A 388 -4.40 -15.70 44.62
CA ILE A 388 -5.25 -16.49 43.72
C ILE A 388 -6.72 -16.22 44.04
N ASP A 389 -7.12 -16.23 45.31
CA ASP A 389 -8.50 -15.97 45.69
C ASP A 389 -8.93 -14.53 45.38
N LEU A 390 -8.04 -13.55 45.55
CA LEU A 390 -8.27 -12.17 45.08
C LEU A 390 -8.39 -12.08 43.55
N SER A 391 -7.61 -12.87 42.79
CA SER A 391 -7.70 -12.87 41.33
C SER A 391 -8.99 -13.51 40.81
N LYS A 392 -9.58 -14.44 41.58
CA LYS A 392 -10.84 -15.12 41.25
C LYS A 392 -12.06 -14.20 41.41
N THR A 393 -12.02 -13.22 42.33
CA THR A 393 -13.11 -12.25 42.50
C THR A 393 -13.19 -11.22 41.36
N PHE A 394 -12.15 -11.16 40.51
CA PHE A 394 -12.13 -10.32 39.31
C PHE A 394 -12.98 -10.93 38.17
N LYS A 395 -14.12 -10.31 37.87
CA LYS A 395 -15.00 -10.66 36.74
C LYS A 395 -14.52 -9.99 35.45
N PRO A 396 -14.05 -10.74 34.43
CA PRO A 396 -13.56 -10.14 33.21
C PRO A 396 -14.70 -9.71 32.27
N SER A 397 -14.54 -8.57 31.60
CA SER A 397 -15.21 -8.29 30.32
C SER A 397 -14.39 -8.91 29.17
N ALA A 398 -14.98 -9.03 27.96
CA ALA A 398 -14.35 -9.66 26.79
C ALA A 398 -12.93 -9.13 26.46
N SER A 399 -12.60 -7.88 26.82
CA SER A 399 -11.29 -7.25 26.61
C SER A 399 -10.24 -7.52 27.69
N THR A 400 -10.59 -8.22 28.79
CA THR A 400 -9.70 -8.45 29.94
C THR A 400 -9.22 -9.90 30.08
N HIS A 401 -9.55 -10.75 29.10
CA HIS A 401 -9.13 -12.15 29.05
C HIS A 401 -7.61 -12.31 29.06
N LEU A 402 -6.89 -11.50 28.29
CA LEU A 402 -5.42 -11.53 28.24
C LEU A 402 -4.80 -11.20 29.61
N LEU A 403 -5.36 -10.20 30.30
CA LEU A 403 -4.88 -9.79 31.62
C LEU A 403 -5.13 -10.89 32.66
N LYS A 404 -6.31 -11.51 32.66
CA LYS A 404 -6.64 -12.64 33.55
C LYS A 404 -5.74 -13.84 33.30
N THR A 405 -5.46 -14.17 32.04
CA THR A 405 -4.53 -15.26 31.67
C THR A 405 -3.10 -14.97 32.13
N ILE A 406 -2.61 -13.73 31.96
CA ILE A 406 -1.29 -13.31 32.45
C ILE A 406 -1.21 -13.43 33.97
N LEU A 407 -2.25 -13.00 34.70
CA LEU A 407 -2.28 -13.02 36.17
C LEU A 407 -2.33 -14.45 36.74
N ILE A 408 -3.11 -15.34 36.12
CA ILE A 408 -3.16 -16.77 36.48
C ILE A 408 -1.81 -17.43 36.20
N SER A 409 -1.16 -17.07 35.09
CA SER A 409 0.18 -17.58 34.75
C SER A 409 1.23 -17.13 35.76
N ILE A 410 1.16 -15.88 36.25
CA ILE A 410 2.04 -15.36 37.32
C ILE A 410 1.79 -16.11 38.64
N ALA A 411 0.54 -16.40 39.00
CA ALA A 411 0.21 -17.15 40.21
C ALA A 411 0.66 -18.61 40.14
N ALA A 412 0.50 -19.26 38.99
CA ALA A 412 1.01 -20.62 38.74
C ALA A 412 2.54 -20.67 38.80
N LEU A 413 3.22 -19.66 38.27
CA LEU A 413 4.67 -19.52 38.37
C LEU A 413 5.11 -19.33 39.83
N ALA A 414 4.41 -18.49 40.59
CA ALA A 414 4.70 -18.25 42.00
C ALA A 414 4.53 -19.52 42.86
N LEU A 415 3.47 -20.30 42.62
CA LEU A 415 3.26 -21.60 43.27
C LEU A 415 4.37 -22.60 42.92
N ALA A 416 4.75 -22.68 41.65
CA ALA A 416 5.84 -23.56 41.22
C ALA A 416 7.17 -23.19 41.90
N LEU A 417 7.47 -21.89 42.00
CA LEU A 417 8.67 -21.38 42.67
C LEU A 417 8.69 -21.65 44.18
N ILE A 418 7.56 -21.46 44.88
CA ILE A 418 7.46 -21.74 46.31
C ILE A 418 7.48 -23.25 46.59
N SER A 419 6.83 -24.06 45.74
CA SER A 419 6.89 -25.52 45.85
C SER A 419 8.31 -26.06 45.62
N GLY A 420 9.08 -25.47 44.71
CA GLY A 420 10.50 -25.80 44.52
C GLY A 420 11.38 -25.38 45.70
N PHE A 421 10.96 -24.41 46.50
CA PHE A 421 11.69 -23.91 47.67
C PHE A 421 11.36 -24.68 48.96
N LEU A 422 10.13 -25.18 49.10
CA LEU A 422 9.68 -26.00 50.25
C LEU A 422 10.04 -27.48 50.11
N LEU A 423 10.35 -27.96 48.90
CA LEU A 423 10.67 -29.37 48.63
C LEU A 423 12.17 -29.68 48.75
N GLY A 424 12.76 -29.25 49.87
CA GLY A 424 13.93 -29.91 50.43
C GLY A 424 13.58 -31.31 50.93
N GLY A 425 13.38 -32.26 50.00
CA GLY A 425 13.46 -33.70 50.25
C GLY A 425 12.27 -34.39 50.93
N VAL A 426 11.16 -34.61 50.20
CA VAL A 426 10.31 -35.81 50.39
C VAL A 426 9.69 -36.23 49.03
N PRO A 427 9.82 -37.49 48.58
CA PRO A 427 9.17 -37.97 47.36
C PRO A 427 7.68 -38.23 47.62
N GLY A 428 6.79 -37.56 46.88
CA GLY A 428 5.34 -37.84 46.89
C GLY A 428 4.40 -36.62 46.78
N ALA A 429 4.89 -35.40 47.00
CA ALA A 429 4.04 -34.20 47.02
C ALA A 429 3.71 -33.59 45.63
N GLY A 430 4.28 -34.12 44.54
CA GLY A 430 4.06 -33.63 43.17
C GLY A 430 2.64 -33.87 42.62
N ALA A 431 1.91 -34.83 43.17
CA ALA A 431 0.56 -35.17 42.69
C ALA A 431 -0.50 -34.10 43.03
N GLY A 432 -0.32 -33.35 44.12
CA GLY A 432 -1.26 -32.31 44.55
C GLY A 432 -1.23 -31.06 43.66
N VAL A 433 -0.03 -30.59 43.28
CA VAL A 433 0.13 -29.37 42.45
C VAL A 433 -0.33 -29.60 41.01
N ILE A 434 -0.08 -30.80 40.46
CA ILE A 434 -0.61 -31.22 39.15
C ILE A 434 -2.14 -31.36 39.21
N GLY A 435 -2.69 -31.86 40.33
CA GLY A 435 -4.14 -31.92 40.57
C GLY A 435 -4.81 -30.55 40.62
N THR A 436 -4.17 -29.53 41.20
CA THR A 436 -4.70 -28.15 41.25
C THR A 436 -4.60 -27.44 39.91
N ILE A 437 -3.54 -27.68 39.14
CA ILE A 437 -3.40 -27.20 37.74
C ILE A 437 -4.42 -27.88 36.83
N ALA A 438 -4.68 -29.18 37.01
CA ALA A 438 -5.73 -29.91 36.32
C ALA A 438 -7.13 -29.42 36.71
N ALA A 439 -7.38 -29.12 37.99
CA ALA A 439 -8.66 -28.56 38.46
C ALA A 439 -8.91 -27.14 37.94
N LEU A 440 -7.86 -26.32 37.76
CA LEU A 440 -7.94 -25.02 37.08
C LEU A 440 -8.21 -25.16 35.57
N GLY A 441 -7.81 -26.28 34.95
CA GLY A 441 -8.14 -26.63 33.57
C GLY A 441 -9.48 -27.37 33.38
N PHE A 442 -10.05 -27.98 34.43
CA PHE A 442 -11.20 -28.90 34.30
C PHE A 442 -12.58 -28.22 34.19
N TRP A 443 -12.68 -26.90 34.37
CA TRP A 443 -13.95 -26.17 34.24
C TRP A 443 -14.22 -25.58 32.86
N THR A 444 -13.42 -25.92 31.84
CA THR A 444 -13.64 -25.50 30.45
C THR A 444 -14.09 -26.63 29.52
N GLN A 445 -14.40 -27.83 30.02
CA GLN A 445 -14.93 -28.92 29.19
C GLN A 445 -16.28 -29.44 29.66
N ARG A 446 -17.34 -28.79 29.17
CA ARG A 446 -18.60 -29.46 28.76
C ARG A 446 -19.28 -28.67 27.65
N SER A 447 -18.67 -28.68 26.47
CA SER A 447 -19.30 -28.66 25.14
C SER A 447 -18.26 -28.22 24.10
N ASP A 448 -18.20 -28.94 22.99
CA ASP A 448 -17.28 -28.78 21.85
C ASP A 448 -16.96 -27.30 21.49
N PRO A 449 -15.71 -26.82 21.67
CA PRO A 449 -15.32 -25.43 21.43
C PRO A 449 -15.47 -25.00 19.97
N LEU A 450 -15.31 -25.91 19.01
CA LEU A 450 -15.42 -25.58 17.58
C LEU A 450 -16.88 -25.36 17.19
N ALA A 451 -17.81 -26.12 17.76
CA ALA A 451 -19.24 -25.96 17.55
C ALA A 451 -19.78 -24.66 18.18
N GLN A 452 -19.24 -24.23 19.32
CA GLN A 452 -19.61 -22.98 19.97
C GLN A 452 -19.00 -21.75 19.29
N ILE A 453 -17.76 -21.83 18.79
CA ILE A 453 -17.13 -20.75 18.02
C ILE A 453 -17.85 -20.59 16.68
N SER A 454 -18.23 -21.69 16.01
CA SER A 454 -19.05 -21.63 14.79
C SER A 454 -20.43 -21.01 15.05
N LYS A 455 -21.14 -21.45 16.09
CA LYS A 455 -22.45 -20.88 16.45
C LYS A 455 -22.39 -19.44 16.93
N THR A 456 -21.33 -19.05 17.65
CA THR A 456 -21.15 -17.67 18.12
C THR A 456 -20.74 -16.76 16.97
N ALA A 457 -19.91 -17.25 16.04
CA ALA A 457 -19.56 -16.53 14.82
C ALA A 457 -20.75 -16.40 13.86
N GLU A 458 -21.63 -17.42 13.77
CA GLU A 458 -22.90 -17.35 13.03
C GLU A 458 -23.89 -16.38 13.69
N ARG A 459 -24.00 -16.40 15.03
CA ARG A 459 -24.86 -15.47 15.78
C ARG A 459 -24.37 -14.03 15.67
N MET A 460 -23.06 -13.79 15.75
CA MET A 460 -22.44 -12.49 15.50
C MET A 460 -22.57 -12.04 14.04
N ARG A 461 -22.58 -12.96 13.07
CA ARG A 461 -22.89 -12.64 11.66
C ARG A 461 -24.35 -12.26 11.47
N HIS A 462 -25.27 -12.93 12.17
CA HIS A 462 -26.70 -12.65 12.12
C HIS A 462 -27.03 -11.31 12.83
N GLU A 463 -26.47 -11.06 14.00
CA GLU A 463 -26.64 -9.81 14.78
C GLU A 463 -26.01 -8.61 14.06
N ALA A 464 -24.82 -8.77 13.45
CA ALA A 464 -24.22 -7.72 12.61
C ALA A 464 -25.01 -7.47 11.31
N SER A 465 -25.72 -8.48 10.79
CA SER A 465 -26.61 -8.30 9.65
C SER A 465 -27.91 -7.57 10.01
N GLU A 466 -28.46 -7.76 11.23
CA GLU A 466 -29.64 -7.02 11.68
C GLU A 466 -29.33 -5.56 12.07
N GLU A 467 -28.20 -5.29 12.73
CA GLU A 467 -27.76 -3.90 13.03
C GLU A 467 -27.44 -3.09 11.76
N SER A 468 -27.04 -3.77 10.67
CA SER A 468 -26.79 -3.12 9.38
C SER A 468 -28.09 -2.81 8.61
N TYR A 469 -29.19 -3.52 8.89
CA TYR A 469 -30.49 -3.29 8.23
C TYR A 469 -31.37 -2.25 8.95
N SER A 470 -31.13 -1.93 10.23
CA SER A 470 -31.88 -0.88 10.94
C SER A 470 -31.39 0.55 10.65
N LEU A 471 -30.24 0.70 9.98
CA LEU A 471 -29.69 2.00 9.56
C LEU A 471 -30.04 2.36 8.10
N LEU A 472 -30.80 1.52 7.40
CA LEU A 472 -31.22 1.73 6.02
C LEU A 472 -32.69 1.32 5.81
N ARG A 473 -33.63 2.15 6.27
CA ARG A 473 -34.97 2.32 5.68
C ARG A 473 -35.54 3.69 6.08
N PRO A 474 -36.41 4.27 5.23
CA PRO A 474 -36.31 5.62 4.70
C PRO A 474 -36.55 6.74 5.71
#